data_AF-A0AAU4G170-F1
#
_entry.id   AF-A0AAU4G170-F1
#
_cell.length_a   1.000
_cell.length_b   1.000
_cell.length_c   1.000
_cell.angle_alpha   90.00
_cell.angle_beta   90.00
_cell.angle_gamma   90.00
#
_symmetry.space_group_name_H-M   'P 1'
#
loop_
_entity.id
_entity.type
_entity.pdbx_description
1 polymer ?
#
loop_
_entity_poly.entity_id
_entity_poly.type
_entity_poly.pdbx_seq_one_letter_code
_entity_poly.pdbx_strand_id
1 'polypeptide(L)'
;MGTWHALFYPLKPGSEETVKELFRASGRPAFDVSDGDGTVVGRLLGTMAFVGREMAVRVIEVDGVLPVVAAHMSRQPEVRAFEQQLEQHLAKPRDMVTPEGARAFFRDSALECVLARRHDEPLSTQV
;
A
#
# COMPACT_ATOMS: atom_id res chain seq x y z
N MET A 1 -9.49 -14.84 5.74
CA MET A 1 -9.89 -14.20 4.45
C MET A 1 -9.18 -12.87 4.40
N GLY A 2 -8.59 -12.51 3.25
CA GLY A 2 -7.87 -11.25 3.12
C GLY A 2 -8.76 -10.05 3.38
N THR A 3 -8.17 -8.97 3.86
CA THR A 3 -8.82 -7.66 3.99
C THR A 3 -8.19 -6.70 2.98
N TRP A 4 -9.05 -5.98 2.28
CA TRP A 4 -8.62 -5.01 1.26
C TRP A 4 -8.39 -3.64 1.89
N HIS A 5 -7.26 -3.03 1.56
CA HIS A 5 -6.86 -1.72 2.03
C HIS A 5 -6.40 -0.87 0.86
N ALA A 6 -6.69 0.42 0.89
CA ALA A 6 -6.27 1.35 -0.15
C ALA A 6 -5.54 2.56 0.43
N LEU A 7 -4.48 2.99 -0.25
CA LEU A 7 -3.67 4.16 0.08
C LEU A 7 -3.72 5.15 -1.09
N PHE A 8 -4.12 6.38 -0.79
CA PHE A 8 -4.16 7.52 -1.69
C PHE A 8 -2.88 8.35 -1.59
N TYR A 9 -2.29 8.66 -2.74
CA TYR A 9 -1.09 9.47 -2.89
C TYR A 9 -1.43 10.70 -3.73
N PRO A 10 -1.51 11.91 -3.13
CA PRO A 10 -1.67 13.13 -3.90
C PRO A 10 -0.36 13.44 -4.65
N LEU A 11 -0.42 13.56 -5.98
CA LEU A 11 0.76 13.77 -6.82
C LEU A 11 0.91 15.24 -7.22
N LYS A 12 2.14 15.68 -7.43
CA LYS A 12 2.43 16.96 -8.08
C LYS A 12 1.91 16.93 -9.52
N PRO A 13 1.40 18.06 -10.06
CA PRO A 13 1.04 18.16 -11.46
C PRO A 13 2.20 17.73 -12.38
N GLY A 14 1.91 16.87 -13.36
CA GLY A 14 2.90 16.39 -14.34
C GLY A 14 3.78 15.23 -13.86
N SER A 15 3.57 14.70 -12.65
CA SER A 15 4.31 13.53 -12.15
C SER A 15 3.71 12.18 -12.55
N GLU A 16 2.57 12.14 -13.23
CA GLU A 16 1.76 10.94 -13.44
C GLU A 16 2.50 9.85 -14.22
N GLU A 17 3.16 10.20 -15.33
CA GLU A 17 3.88 9.21 -16.14
C GLU A 17 5.08 8.63 -15.39
N THR A 18 5.86 9.47 -14.72
CA THR A 18 6.96 9.00 -13.88
C THR A 18 6.46 8.06 -12.78
N VAL A 19 5.36 8.40 -12.11
CA VAL A 19 4.80 7.54 -11.05
C VAL A 19 4.25 6.22 -11.61
N LYS A 20 3.66 6.20 -12.81
CA LYS A 20 3.28 4.94 -13.50
C LYS A 20 4.49 4.05 -13.74
N GLU A 21 5.60 4.62 -14.21
CA GLU A 21 6.86 3.90 -14.41
C GLU A 21 7.40 3.35 -13.08
N LEU A 22 7.36 4.15 -12.01
CA LEU A 22 7.76 3.71 -10.67
C LEU A 22 6.96 2.49 -10.19
N PHE A 23 5.62 2.50 -10.35
CA PHE A 23 4.81 1.33 -9.99
C PHE A 23 5.12 0.10 -10.86
N ARG A 24 5.36 0.27 -12.16
CA ARG A 24 5.69 -0.84 -13.06
C ARG A 24 7.08 -1.43 -12.81
N ALA A 25 8.04 -0.58 -12.41
CA ALA A 25 9.38 -0.98 -12.07
C ALA A 25 9.51 -1.47 -10.62
N SER A 26 8.51 -1.18 -9.77
CA SER A 26 8.52 -1.63 -8.38
C SER A 26 8.58 -3.15 -8.32
N GLY A 27 9.57 -3.67 -7.61
CA GLY A 27 9.71 -5.10 -7.37
C GLY A 27 8.50 -5.65 -6.62
N ARG A 28 8.31 -6.97 -6.70
CA ARG A 28 7.27 -7.65 -5.93
C ARG A 28 7.78 -7.86 -4.49
N PRO A 29 7.12 -7.28 -3.47
CA PRO A 29 7.44 -7.57 -2.07
C PRO A 29 7.28 -9.06 -1.77
N ALA A 30 7.94 -9.54 -0.72
CA ALA A 30 7.79 -10.91 -0.26
C ALA A 30 6.33 -11.21 0.11
N PHE A 31 5.87 -12.40 -0.29
CA PHE A 31 4.50 -12.87 -0.02
C PHE A 31 4.24 -13.00 1.48
N ASP A 32 5.12 -13.71 2.19
CA ASP A 32 5.10 -13.79 3.64
C ASP A 32 5.78 -12.54 4.21
N VAL A 33 5.08 -11.87 5.13
CA VAL A 33 5.60 -10.75 5.88
C VAL A 33 6.00 -11.26 7.25
N SER A 34 7.30 -11.34 7.50
CA SER A 34 7.85 -11.84 8.76
C SER A 34 8.39 -10.72 9.64
N ASP A 35 8.40 -10.97 10.94
CA ASP A 35 9.12 -10.15 11.91
C ASP A 35 10.64 -10.45 11.91
N GLY A 36 11.37 -9.81 12.83
CA GLY A 36 12.81 -9.96 12.96
C GLY A 36 13.27 -11.36 13.38
N ASP A 37 12.38 -12.16 13.96
CA ASP A 37 12.64 -13.53 14.41
C ASP A 37 12.24 -14.57 13.35
N GLY A 38 11.75 -14.12 12.18
CA GLY A 38 11.33 -14.98 11.07
C GLY A 38 9.88 -15.47 11.19
N THR A 39 9.13 -15.04 12.20
CA THR A 39 7.72 -15.43 12.37
C THR A 39 6.85 -14.70 11.36
N VAL A 40 6.02 -15.42 10.60
CA VAL A 40 5.08 -14.82 9.66
C VAL A 40 3.97 -14.10 10.43
N VAL A 41 3.93 -12.77 10.32
CA VAL A 41 2.93 -11.91 10.98
C VAL A 41 1.78 -11.51 10.05
N GLY A 42 1.90 -11.81 8.76
CA GLY A 42 0.83 -11.69 7.78
C GLY A 42 1.31 -11.97 6.36
N ARG A 43 0.41 -11.79 5.39
CA ARG A 43 0.70 -12.04 3.97
C ARG A 43 0.13 -10.95 3.08
N LEU A 44 0.88 -10.63 2.02
CA LEU A 44 0.43 -9.75 0.95
C LEU A 44 -0.14 -10.61 -0.18
N LEU A 45 -1.47 -10.75 -0.21
CA LEU A 45 -2.17 -11.65 -1.14
C LEU A 45 -2.32 -11.04 -2.54
N GLY A 46 -2.50 -9.72 -2.62
CA GLY A 46 -2.74 -9.02 -3.87
C GLY A 46 -2.31 -7.57 -3.79
N THR A 47 -1.90 -7.01 -4.94
CA THR A 47 -1.55 -5.61 -5.09
C THR A 47 -2.09 -5.09 -6.41
N MET A 48 -2.76 -3.94 -6.37
CA MET A 48 -3.19 -3.17 -7.53
C MET A 48 -2.73 -1.72 -7.35
N ALA A 49 -2.39 -1.04 -8.45
CA ALA A 49 -2.07 0.37 -8.43
C ALA A 49 -2.77 1.08 -9.58
N PHE A 50 -3.31 2.25 -9.29
CA PHE A 50 -3.99 3.13 -10.23
C PHE A 50 -3.30 4.48 -10.19
N VAL A 51 -3.03 5.07 -11.35
CA VAL A 51 -2.47 6.42 -11.46
C VAL A 51 -3.33 7.23 -12.41
N GLY A 52 -3.80 8.36 -11.93
CA GLY A 52 -4.63 9.31 -12.66
C GLY A 52 -4.07 10.73 -12.51
N ARG A 53 -4.83 11.73 -12.96
CA ARG A 53 -4.43 13.14 -12.87
C ARG A 53 -4.21 13.55 -11.41
N GLU A 54 -3.00 13.97 -11.09
CA GLU A 54 -2.57 14.45 -9.77
C GLU A 54 -2.84 13.45 -8.63
N MET A 55 -2.99 12.15 -8.94
CA MET A 55 -3.28 11.12 -7.95
C MET A 55 -2.72 9.74 -8.29
N ALA A 56 -2.38 8.98 -7.26
CA ALA A 56 -2.24 7.54 -7.34
C ALA A 56 -2.98 6.85 -6.18
N VAL A 57 -3.45 5.62 -6.42
CA VAL A 57 -4.04 4.75 -5.40
C VAL A 57 -3.35 3.39 -5.47
N ARG A 58 -2.85 2.91 -4.33
CA ARG A 58 -2.37 1.54 -4.18
C ARG A 58 -3.39 0.76 -3.35
N VAL A 59 -3.89 -0.33 -3.88
CA VAL A 59 -4.81 -1.25 -3.21
C VAL A 59 -4.07 -2.55 -2.92
N ILE A 60 -4.15 -3.04 -1.69
CA ILE A 60 -3.52 -4.28 -1.26
C ILE A 60 -4.53 -5.19 -0.57
N GLU A 61 -4.40 -6.49 -0.79
CA GLU A 61 -5.10 -7.51 -0.03
C GLU A 61 -4.14 -8.11 0.99
N VAL A 62 -4.53 -8.07 2.26
CA VAL A 62 -3.68 -8.49 3.38
C VAL A 62 -4.38 -9.57 4.20
N ASP A 63 -3.66 -10.67 4.45
CA ASP A 63 -3.99 -11.64 5.49
C ASP A 63 -3.24 -11.26 6.77
N GLY A 64 -3.94 -10.80 7.80
CA GLY A 64 -3.35 -10.33 9.06
C GLY A 64 -3.77 -8.90 9.44
N VAL A 65 -3.15 -8.37 10.50
CA VAL A 65 -3.46 -7.03 11.04
C VAL A 65 -2.69 -5.97 10.26
N LEU A 66 -3.39 -5.10 9.50
CA LEU A 66 -2.77 -4.14 8.58
C LEU A 66 -1.62 -3.33 9.21
N PRO A 67 -1.76 -2.68 10.38
CA PRO A 67 -0.64 -1.94 10.98
C PRO A 67 0.62 -2.79 11.20
N VAL A 68 0.45 -4.06 11.59
CA VAL A 68 1.56 -4.99 11.82
C VAL A 68 2.20 -5.37 10.49
N VAL A 69 1.39 -5.72 9.50
CA VAL A 69 1.86 -6.09 8.16
C VAL A 69 2.56 -4.92 7.49
N ALA A 70 1.98 -3.72 7.54
CA ALA A 70 2.54 -2.51 6.96
C ALA A 70 3.88 -2.12 7.60
N ALA A 71 4.01 -2.24 8.92
CA ALA A 71 5.26 -1.94 9.64
C ALA A 71 6.42 -2.86 9.27
N HIS A 72 6.14 -4.11 8.90
CA HIS A 72 7.15 -5.07 8.46
C HIS A 72 7.39 -4.98 6.95
N MET A 73 6.35 -4.76 6.16
CA MET A 73 6.45 -4.55 4.71
C MET A 73 7.29 -3.30 4.38
N SER A 74 7.18 -2.21 5.15
CA SER A 74 7.98 -0.99 4.95
C SER A 74 9.48 -1.19 5.16
N ARG A 75 9.91 -2.30 5.77
CA ARG A 75 11.33 -2.63 5.95
C ARG A 75 11.92 -3.33 4.73
N GLN A 76 11.09 -3.84 3.81
CA GLN A 76 11.56 -4.56 2.64
C GLN A 76 12.28 -3.59 1.67
N PRO A 77 13.45 -3.96 1.11
CA PRO A 77 14.24 -3.08 0.24
C PRO A 77 13.46 -2.52 -0.96
N GLU A 78 12.64 -3.36 -1.60
CA GLU A 78 11.83 -3.01 -2.77
C GLU A 78 10.81 -1.93 -2.42
N VAL A 79 10.20 -2.05 -1.24
CA VAL A 79 9.21 -1.08 -0.74
C VAL A 79 9.89 0.24 -0.41
N ARG A 80 11.04 0.20 0.29
CA ARG A 80 11.80 1.40 0.63
C ARG A 80 12.28 2.16 -0.61
N ALA A 81 12.82 1.45 -1.59
CA ALA A 81 13.32 2.04 -2.83
C ALA A 81 12.18 2.72 -3.60
N PHE A 82 11.03 2.05 -3.72
CA PHE A 82 9.83 2.63 -4.32
C PHE A 82 9.36 3.88 -3.56
N GLU A 83 9.31 3.81 -2.23
CA GLU A 83 8.83 4.90 -1.40
C GLU A 83 9.72 6.15 -1.46
N GLN A 84 11.04 5.97 -1.51
CA GLN A 84 12.01 7.06 -1.63
C GLN A 84 11.87 7.80 -2.97
N GLN A 85 11.63 7.06 -4.06
CA GLN A 85 11.43 7.66 -5.39
C GLN A 85 10.07 8.35 -5.47
N LEU A 86 9.01 7.72 -4.96
CA LEU A 86 7.65 8.27 -4.96
C LEU A 86 7.57 9.61 -4.20
N GLU A 87 8.31 9.77 -3.11
CA GLU A 87 8.28 10.97 -2.26
C GLU A 87 8.57 12.27 -3.04
N GLN A 88 9.43 12.21 -4.06
CA GLN A 88 9.77 13.36 -4.90
C GLN A 88 8.58 13.86 -5.73
N HIS A 89 7.57 13.02 -5.91
CA HIS A 89 6.40 13.26 -6.75
C HIS A 89 5.13 13.57 -5.95
N LEU A 90 5.17 13.55 -4.62
CA LEU A 90 4.00 13.84 -3.79
C LEU A 90 3.74 15.35 -3.69
N ALA A 91 2.48 15.76 -3.84
CA ALA A 91 2.06 17.16 -3.68
C ALA A 91 2.13 17.61 -2.21
N LYS A 92 1.99 16.69 -1.27
CA LYS A 92 2.17 16.93 0.16
C LYS A 92 3.32 16.06 0.66
N PRO A 93 4.31 16.64 1.36
CA PRO A 93 5.34 15.85 2.01
C PRO A 93 4.70 14.93 3.05
N ARG A 94 5.24 13.72 3.18
CA ARG A 94 4.88 12.76 4.22
C ARG A 94 6.06 12.61 5.15
N ASP A 95 5.84 12.73 6.45
CA ASP A 95 6.86 12.33 7.42
C ASP A 95 6.68 10.85 7.70
N MET A 96 7.53 10.01 7.12
CA MET A 96 7.58 8.56 7.40
C MET A 96 8.71 8.20 8.36
N VAL A 97 9.44 9.20 8.88
CA VAL A 97 10.59 9.04 9.79
C VAL A 97 10.12 8.95 11.23
N THR A 98 9.10 9.71 11.60
CA THR A 98 8.50 9.67 12.94
C THR A 98 7.28 8.74 13.00
N PRO A 99 7.05 8.02 14.11
CA PRO A 99 5.81 7.26 14.33
C PRO A 99 4.55 8.13 14.19
N GLU A 100 4.60 9.38 14.65
CA GLU A 100 3.51 10.35 14.59
C GLU A 100 3.22 10.78 13.14
N GLY A 101 4.26 11.08 12.37
CA GLY A 101 4.15 11.41 10.95
C GLY A 101 3.58 10.25 10.14
N ALA A 102 4.07 9.02 10.39
CA ALA A 102 3.58 7.83 9.71
C ALA A 102 2.09 7.60 10.01
N ARG A 103 1.67 7.74 11.27
CA ARG A 103 0.25 7.67 11.67
C ARG A 103 -0.59 8.74 11.00
N ALA A 104 -0.09 9.97 10.92
CA ALA A 104 -0.78 11.06 10.25
C ALA A 104 -0.97 10.77 8.75
N PHE A 105 0.08 10.31 8.09
CA PHE A 105 0.00 9.89 6.69
C PHE A 105 -1.02 8.78 6.49
N PHE A 106 -0.94 7.69 7.27
CA PHE A 106 -1.90 6.59 7.14
C PHE A 106 -3.34 7.05 7.38
N ARG A 107 -3.58 7.90 8.37
CA ARG A 107 -4.92 8.45 8.63
C ARG A 107 -5.43 9.30 7.46
N ASP A 108 -4.57 10.13 6.87
CA ASP A 108 -4.98 11.10 5.85
C ASP A 108 -5.01 10.49 4.43
N SER A 109 -4.26 9.40 4.21
CA SER A 109 -4.14 8.70 2.93
C SER A 109 -4.90 7.37 2.88
N ALA A 110 -5.33 6.79 3.99
CA ALA A 110 -6.09 5.54 3.95
C ALA A 110 -7.49 5.79 3.39
N LEU A 111 -7.91 4.91 2.49
CA LEU A 111 -9.27 4.83 1.97
C LEU A 111 -9.94 3.58 2.53
N GLU A 112 -11.20 3.74 2.97
CA GLU A 112 -12.01 2.65 3.47
C GLU A 112 -12.47 1.74 2.32
N CYS A 113 -12.29 0.42 2.48
CA CYS A 113 -12.87 -0.55 1.57
C CYS A 113 -14.35 -0.78 1.94
N VAL A 114 -15.25 -0.07 1.26
CA VAL A 114 -16.70 -0.20 1.48
C VAL A 114 -17.32 -1.40 0.76
N LEU A 115 -16.67 -1.89 -0.30
CA LEU A 115 -17.10 -3.04 -1.08
C LEU A 115 -15.90 -3.68 -1.78
N ALA A 116 -15.71 -4.99 -1.60
CA ALA A 116 -14.85 -5.82 -2.42
C ALA A 116 -15.59 -7.12 -2.75
N ARG A 117 -15.71 -7.44 -4.04
CA ARG A 117 -16.43 -8.63 -4.51
C ARG A 117 -15.83 -9.11 -5.82
N ARG A 118 -15.63 -10.42 -5.90
CA ARG A 118 -15.35 -11.15 -7.15
C ARG A 118 -16.68 -11.66 -7.69
N HIS A 119 -17.04 -11.26 -8.91
CA HIS A 119 -18.33 -11.62 -9.51
C HIS A 119 -18.37 -13.06 -10.02
N ASP A 120 -17.21 -13.68 -10.16
CA ASP A 120 -16.99 -15.10 -10.45
C ASP A 120 -16.98 -15.97 -9.19
N GLU A 121 -17.12 -15.38 -7.99
CA GLU A 121 -17.22 -16.10 -6.72
C GLU A 121 -18.64 -15.97 -6.13
N PRO A 122 -19.15 -17.00 -5.44
CA PRO A 122 -20.42 -16.91 -4.74
C PRO A 122 -20.36 -15.81 -3.68
N LEU A 123 -21.49 -15.12 -3.45
CA LEU A 123 -21.60 -14.16 -2.36
C LEU A 123 -21.30 -14.89 -1.05
N SER A 124 -20.27 -14.46 -0.32
CA SER A 124 -19.99 -14.94 1.02
C SER A 124 -21.22 -14.66 1.89
N THR A 125 -21.99 -15.70 2.20
CA THR A 125 -23.12 -15.62 3.12
C THR A 125 -22.55 -15.31 4.49
N GLN A 126 -22.57 -14.04 4.91
CA GLN A 126 -22.33 -13.71 6.31
C GLN A 126 -23.52 -14.25 7.10
N VAL A 127 -23.28 -15.26 7.93
CA VAL A 127 -24.21 -15.72 8.98
C VAL A 127 -23.84 -15.00 10.28
#